data_AF-A0A949MI91-F1
#
_entry.id   AF-A0A949MI91-F1
#
_cell.length_a   1.000
_cell.length_b   1.000
_cell.length_c   1.000
_cell.angle_alpha   90.00
_cell.angle_beta   90.00
_cell.angle_gamma   90.00
#
_symmetry.space_group_name_H-M   'P 1'
#
loop_
_entity.id
_entity.type
_entity.pdbx_description
1 polymer ?
#
loop_
_entity_poly.entity_id
_entity_poly.type
_entity_poly.pdbx_seq_one_letter_code
_entity_poly.pdbx_strand_id
1 'polypeptide(L)'
;MAAEKSLREQAIGVIDEYLKAAEICIKTTKPGDGILGYPAVLLLLCATDAIGHGVLADNGEFTRLDVLAEPFFGPALTSDQARNVKNWYRHLLAHTGTMALGVHLEPDAMGLPFEFDTTGAPILIRVGKLHAIVSDAWGNVNKATFNPPSANNKRPDPAALPPGWISSLSPAASGVVSLPGFAPGRTP
;
A
#
# COMPACT_ATOMS: atom_id res chain seq x y z
N MET A 1 -5.74 27.11 4.59
CA MET A 1 -4.49 27.52 3.91
C MET A 1 -3.22 26.94 4.52
N ALA A 2 -2.74 27.36 5.71
CA ALA A 2 -1.47 26.81 6.26
C ALA A 2 -1.55 25.32 6.64
N ALA A 3 -2.63 24.89 7.30
CA ALA A 3 -2.85 23.49 7.66
C ALA A 3 -3.03 22.58 6.43
N GLU A 4 -3.72 23.06 5.40
CA GLU A 4 -3.96 22.35 4.14
C GLU A 4 -2.68 22.20 3.31
N LYS A 5 -1.85 23.25 3.26
CA LYS A 5 -0.52 23.20 2.64
C LYS A 5 0.39 22.18 3.35
N SER A 6 0.38 22.18 4.68
CA SER A 6 1.12 21.20 5.50
C SER A 6 0.65 19.75 5.26
N LEU A 7 -0.68 19.52 5.17
CA LEU A 7 -1.23 18.20 4.86
C LEU A 7 -0.85 17.70 3.47
N ARG A 8 -0.85 18.60 2.47
CA ARG A 8 -0.41 18.26 1.11
C ARG A 8 1.06 17.89 1.05
N GLU A 9 1.92 18.69 1.65
CA GLU A 9 3.36 18.42 1.72
C GLU A 9 3.64 17.09 2.43
N GLN A 10 2.93 16.79 3.53
CA GLN A 10 3.03 15.51 4.22
C GLN A 10 2.55 14.35 3.36
N ALA A 11 1.41 14.47 2.68
CA ALA A 11 0.88 13.41 1.82
C ALA A 11 1.81 13.10 0.63
N ILE A 12 2.39 14.14 0.02
CA ILE A 12 3.42 14.00 -1.02
C ILE A 12 4.62 13.23 -0.46
N GLY A 13 5.15 13.64 0.69
CA GLY A 13 6.29 12.98 1.32
C GLY A 13 6.03 11.51 1.64
N VAL A 14 4.83 11.16 2.14
CA VAL A 14 4.45 9.77 2.43
C VAL A 14 4.39 8.92 1.16
N ILE A 15 3.88 9.45 0.04
CA ILE A 15 3.86 8.72 -1.24
C ILE A 15 5.31 8.47 -1.70
N ASP A 16 6.18 9.47 -1.62
CA ASP A 16 7.60 9.33 -1.96
C ASP A 16 8.29 8.26 -1.09
N GLU A 17 8.01 8.26 0.22
CA GLU A 17 8.51 7.27 1.16
C GLU A 17 8.04 5.85 0.80
N TYR A 18 6.77 5.66 0.45
CA TYR A 18 6.25 4.36 0.03
C TYR A 18 6.92 3.85 -1.23
N LEU A 19 7.09 4.70 -2.25
CA LEU A 19 7.78 4.34 -3.48
C LEU A 19 9.24 3.97 -3.22
N LYS A 20 9.92 4.70 -2.33
CA LYS A 20 11.30 4.42 -1.97
C LYS A 20 11.44 3.13 -1.18
N ALA A 21 10.57 2.90 -0.21
CA ALA A 21 10.55 1.67 0.58
C ALA A 21 10.22 0.44 -0.28
N ALA A 22 9.29 0.58 -1.24
CA ALA A 22 8.98 -0.47 -2.21
C ALA A 22 10.20 -0.78 -3.09
N GLU A 23 10.91 0.24 -3.58
CA GLU A 23 12.15 0.07 -4.36
C GLU A 23 13.20 -0.74 -3.57
N ILE A 24 13.39 -0.43 -2.29
CA ILE A 24 14.31 -1.18 -1.40
C ILE A 24 13.84 -2.64 -1.28
N CYS A 25 12.54 -2.87 -1.11
CA CYS A 25 11.99 -4.23 -1.01
C CYS A 25 12.23 -5.06 -2.28
N ILE A 26 12.11 -4.44 -3.46
CA ILE A 26 12.35 -5.09 -4.75
C ILE A 26 13.82 -5.40 -4.95
N LYS A 27 14.72 -4.49 -4.56
CA LYS A 27 16.18 -4.66 -4.68
C LYS A 27 16.76 -5.61 -3.63
N THR A 28 16.03 -5.93 -2.58
CA THR A 28 16.49 -6.82 -1.52
C THR A 28 16.29 -8.28 -1.93
N THR A 29 17.41 -8.95 -2.21
CA THR A 29 17.44 -10.39 -2.49
C THR A 29 17.29 -11.21 -1.21
N LYS A 30 16.38 -12.16 -1.23
CA LYS A 30 16.22 -13.22 -0.22
C LYS A 30 17.00 -14.47 -0.64
N PRO A 31 17.22 -15.42 0.28
CA PRO A 31 17.67 -16.76 -0.11
C PRO A 31 16.78 -17.35 -1.22
N GLY A 32 17.42 -17.92 -2.25
CA GLY A 32 16.71 -18.50 -3.40
C GLY A 32 16.24 -17.48 -4.44
N ASP A 33 16.97 -16.37 -4.62
CA ASP A 33 16.75 -15.33 -5.64
C ASP A 33 15.39 -14.62 -5.58
N GLY A 34 14.63 -14.81 -4.50
CA GLY A 34 13.36 -14.12 -4.26
C GLY A 34 13.55 -12.67 -3.79
N ILE A 35 12.45 -11.91 -3.76
CA ILE A 35 12.44 -10.52 -3.28
C ILE A 35 11.53 -10.33 -2.06
N LEU A 36 11.59 -9.16 -1.41
CA LEU A 36 10.57 -8.71 -0.46
C LEU A 36 9.30 -8.24 -1.21
N GLY A 37 8.75 -9.10 -2.07
CA GLY A 37 7.64 -8.75 -2.96
C GLY A 37 6.35 -8.39 -2.22
N TYR A 38 6.02 -9.12 -1.16
CA TYR A 38 4.80 -8.88 -0.38
C TYR A 38 4.72 -7.45 0.18
N PRO A 39 5.70 -6.99 1.00
CA PRO A 39 5.66 -5.62 1.51
C PRO A 39 5.79 -4.58 0.37
N ALA A 40 6.53 -4.88 -0.71
CA ALA A 40 6.59 -3.99 -1.87
C ALA A 40 5.21 -3.77 -2.50
N VAL A 41 4.45 -4.83 -2.79
CA VAL A 41 3.10 -4.74 -3.37
C VAL A 41 2.15 -3.97 -2.45
N LEU A 42 2.21 -4.22 -1.13
CA LEU A 42 1.39 -3.50 -0.16
C LEU A 42 1.67 -1.99 -0.22
N LEU A 43 2.94 -1.58 -0.18
CA LEU A 43 3.36 -0.19 -0.26
C LEU A 43 2.96 0.47 -1.59
N LEU A 44 3.11 -0.25 -2.71
CA LEU A 44 2.73 0.24 -4.03
C LEU A 44 1.22 0.47 -4.14
N LEU A 45 0.41 -0.42 -3.58
CA LEU A 45 -1.04 -0.26 -3.56
C LEU A 45 -1.48 0.85 -2.59
N CYS A 46 -0.79 1.05 -1.46
CA CYS A 46 -0.98 2.22 -0.60
C CYS A 46 -0.70 3.53 -1.35
N ALA A 47 0.42 3.61 -2.07
CA ALA A 47 0.77 4.78 -2.88
C ALA A 47 -0.28 5.02 -3.98
N THR A 48 -0.72 3.96 -4.66
CA THR A 48 -1.75 4.02 -5.70
C THR A 48 -3.09 4.54 -5.14
N ASP A 49 -3.54 4.05 -3.98
CA ASP A 49 -4.76 4.51 -3.30
C ASP A 49 -4.67 6.01 -2.96
N ALA A 50 -3.52 6.46 -2.47
CA ALA A 50 -3.26 7.86 -2.13
C ALA A 50 -3.22 8.77 -3.37
N ILE A 51 -2.60 8.31 -4.46
CA ILE A 51 -2.57 9.01 -5.76
C ILE A 51 -3.99 9.15 -6.31
N GLY A 52 -4.74 8.05 -6.37
CA GLY A 52 -6.13 8.05 -6.83
C GLY A 52 -6.99 9.01 -6.02
N HIS A 53 -6.81 9.05 -4.70
CA HIS A 53 -7.50 10.02 -3.87
C HIS A 53 -7.15 11.46 -4.23
N GLY A 54 -5.87 11.78 -4.42
CA GLY A 54 -5.47 13.16 -4.63
C GLY A 54 -5.68 13.70 -6.04
N VAL A 55 -5.90 12.82 -7.02
CA VAL A 55 -6.18 13.18 -8.42
C VAL A 55 -7.69 13.14 -8.73
N LEU A 56 -8.44 12.22 -8.11
CA LEU A 56 -9.86 11.98 -8.44
C LEU A 56 -10.83 12.50 -7.37
N ALA A 57 -10.36 13.31 -6.41
CA ALA A 57 -11.13 13.80 -5.26
C ALA A 57 -12.50 14.42 -5.61
N ASP A 58 -12.61 15.04 -6.80
CA ASP A 58 -13.81 15.76 -7.23
C ASP A 58 -14.80 14.91 -8.03
N ASN A 59 -14.43 13.68 -8.41
CA ASN A 59 -15.20 12.91 -9.40
C ASN A 59 -16.23 11.93 -8.79
N GLY A 60 -16.36 11.85 -7.46
CA GLY A 60 -17.47 11.21 -6.74
C GLY A 60 -17.69 9.70 -6.91
N GLU A 61 -17.22 9.09 -8.00
CA GLU A 61 -17.57 7.73 -8.44
C GLU A 61 -16.37 6.78 -8.56
N PHE A 62 -15.15 7.30 -8.74
CA PHE A 62 -13.98 6.43 -8.81
C PHE A 62 -13.60 5.93 -7.44
N THR A 63 -13.60 4.62 -7.28
CA THR A 63 -13.05 4.03 -6.08
C THR A 63 -11.52 4.06 -6.20
N ARG A 64 -10.82 4.41 -5.12
CA ARG A 64 -9.44 4.91 -5.14
C ARG A 64 -8.40 4.13 -5.96
N LEU A 65 -8.50 2.79 -6.02
CA LEU A 65 -7.61 1.93 -6.81
C LEU A 65 -8.07 1.73 -8.27
N ASP A 66 -9.27 2.19 -8.63
CA ASP A 66 -9.75 2.23 -10.02
C ASP A 66 -8.89 3.17 -10.88
N VAL A 67 -8.10 4.04 -10.23
CA VAL A 67 -7.08 4.88 -10.88
C VAL A 67 -6.07 4.05 -11.70
N LEU A 68 -5.89 2.76 -11.40
CA LEU A 68 -5.05 1.85 -12.20
C LEU A 68 -5.58 1.63 -13.63
N ALA A 69 -6.86 1.92 -13.88
CA ALA A 69 -7.45 1.88 -15.22
C ALA A 69 -7.31 3.22 -15.97
N GLU A 70 -6.81 4.27 -15.30
CA GLU A 70 -6.68 5.59 -15.91
C GLU A 70 -5.46 5.67 -16.85
N PRO A 71 -5.55 6.41 -17.97
CA PRO A 71 -4.48 6.47 -18.98
C PRO A 71 -3.10 6.88 -18.45
N PHE A 72 -3.04 7.64 -17.35
CA PHE A 72 -1.78 8.08 -16.77
C PHE A 72 -1.05 7.01 -15.92
N PHE A 73 -1.73 5.92 -15.58
CA PHE A 73 -1.11 4.66 -15.13
C PHE A 73 -0.78 3.73 -16.31
N GLY A 74 -0.99 4.20 -17.56
CA GLY A 74 -0.90 3.40 -18.77
C GLY A 74 -2.15 2.52 -18.99
N PRO A 75 -2.23 1.80 -20.13
CA PRO A 75 -3.31 0.84 -20.40
C PRO A 75 -3.14 -0.45 -19.58
N ALA A 76 -2.85 -0.32 -18.29
CA ALA A 76 -2.37 -1.41 -17.45
C ALA A 76 -3.48 -2.40 -17.10
N LEU A 77 -4.71 -1.90 -16.84
CA LEU A 77 -5.86 -2.69 -16.39
C LEU A 77 -7.17 -2.15 -16.97
N THR A 78 -8.16 -3.02 -17.16
CA THR A 78 -9.56 -2.61 -17.35
C THR A 78 -10.19 -2.19 -16.01
N SER A 79 -11.31 -1.46 -16.04
CA SER A 79 -12.02 -1.06 -14.82
C SER A 79 -12.45 -2.25 -13.96
N ASP A 80 -12.86 -3.37 -14.57
CA ASP A 80 -13.20 -4.59 -13.84
C ASP A 80 -11.98 -5.23 -13.18
N GLN A 81 -10.83 -5.26 -13.86
CA GLN A 81 -9.59 -5.75 -13.29
C GLN A 81 -9.11 -4.88 -12.13
N ALA A 82 -9.17 -3.55 -12.27
CA ALA A 82 -8.81 -2.62 -11.20
C ALA A 82 -9.71 -2.81 -9.97
N ARG A 83 -11.02 -3.01 -10.18
CA ARG A 83 -11.98 -3.34 -9.12
C ARG A 83 -11.66 -4.67 -8.43
N ASN A 84 -11.25 -5.68 -9.18
CA ASN A 84 -10.84 -6.97 -8.61
C ASN A 84 -9.56 -6.84 -7.78
N VAL A 85 -8.54 -6.12 -8.27
CA VAL A 85 -7.31 -5.81 -7.52
C VAL A 85 -7.65 -5.09 -6.22
N LYS A 86 -8.57 -4.11 -6.27
CA LYS A 86 -9.01 -3.38 -5.07
C LYS A 86 -9.67 -4.29 -4.03
N ASN A 87 -10.60 -5.13 -4.46
CA ASN A 87 -11.29 -6.06 -3.55
C ASN A 87 -10.29 -7.04 -2.93
N TRP A 88 -9.38 -7.57 -3.75
CA TRP A 88 -8.30 -8.44 -3.30
C TRP A 88 -7.38 -7.75 -2.29
N TYR A 89 -6.93 -6.53 -2.59
CA TYR A 89 -6.08 -5.70 -1.72
C TYR A 89 -6.72 -5.42 -0.36
N ARG A 90 -7.97 -4.94 -0.35
CA ARG A 90 -8.66 -4.58 0.89
C ARG A 90 -8.87 -5.78 1.79
N HIS A 91 -9.31 -6.91 1.25
CA HIS A 91 -9.64 -8.07 2.07
C HIS A 91 -8.42 -8.85 2.55
N LEU A 92 -7.40 -9.05 1.71
CA LEU A 92 -6.32 -9.99 2.01
C LEU A 92 -5.00 -9.29 2.39
N LEU A 93 -4.59 -8.27 1.65
CA LEU A 93 -3.30 -7.63 1.89
C LEU A 93 -3.34 -6.71 3.11
N ALA A 94 -4.30 -5.78 3.15
CA ALA A 94 -4.33 -4.76 4.18
C ALA A 94 -4.89 -5.24 5.53
N HIS A 95 -5.83 -6.19 5.53
CA HIS A 95 -6.52 -6.64 6.74
C HIS A 95 -5.98 -7.93 7.33
N THR A 96 -5.56 -8.91 6.51
CA THR A 96 -5.12 -10.22 7.03
C THR A 96 -3.60 -10.42 6.96
N GLY A 97 -2.87 -9.55 6.26
CA GLY A 97 -1.42 -9.71 6.13
C GLY A 97 -1.04 -10.93 5.28
N THR A 98 -1.95 -11.41 4.42
CA THR A 98 -1.79 -12.65 3.65
C THR A 98 -1.98 -12.40 2.15
N MET A 99 -1.38 -13.25 1.32
CA MET A 99 -1.72 -13.36 -0.09
C MET A 99 -2.77 -14.46 -0.29
N ALA A 100 -3.62 -14.32 -1.31
CA ALA A 100 -4.42 -15.44 -1.76
C ALA A 100 -3.53 -16.62 -2.18
N LEU A 101 -4.03 -17.83 -1.97
CA LEU A 101 -3.37 -19.05 -2.43
C LEU A 101 -3.26 -19.04 -3.96
N GLY A 102 -2.09 -19.39 -4.49
CA GLY A 102 -1.85 -19.44 -5.95
C GLY A 102 -1.44 -18.10 -6.57
N VAL A 103 -1.29 -17.04 -5.78
CA VAL A 103 -0.74 -15.77 -6.28
C VAL A 103 0.78 -15.80 -6.20
N HIS A 104 1.43 -15.49 -7.32
CA HIS A 104 2.88 -15.42 -7.43
C HIS A 104 3.35 -13.96 -7.50
N LEU A 105 4.51 -13.68 -6.91
CA LEU A 105 5.17 -12.38 -6.99
C LEU A 105 6.50 -12.56 -7.70
N GLU A 106 6.70 -11.82 -8.79
CA GLU A 106 7.93 -11.85 -9.55
C GLU A 106 8.64 -10.50 -9.54
N PRO A 107 9.98 -10.49 -9.53
CA PRO A 107 10.75 -9.24 -9.60
C PRO A 107 10.73 -8.61 -11.00
N ASP A 108 10.19 -9.31 -12.00
CA ASP A 108 10.25 -8.90 -13.41
C ASP A 108 9.63 -7.50 -13.65
N ALA A 109 10.24 -6.79 -14.59
CA ALA A 109 9.84 -5.48 -15.07
C ALA A 109 9.22 -5.51 -16.48
N MET A 110 9.17 -6.68 -17.12
CA MET A 110 8.61 -6.87 -18.46
C MET A 110 7.16 -7.34 -18.43
N GLY A 111 6.35 -6.95 -19.42
CA GLY A 111 4.95 -7.36 -19.54
C GLY A 111 3.95 -6.51 -18.74
N LEU A 112 2.80 -7.11 -18.43
CA LEU A 112 1.73 -6.47 -17.66
C LEU A 112 1.98 -6.60 -16.14
N PRO A 113 1.60 -5.59 -15.34
CA PRO A 113 1.82 -5.60 -13.89
C PRO A 113 1.02 -6.71 -13.17
N PHE A 114 -0.13 -7.08 -13.72
CA PHE A 114 -0.99 -8.14 -13.18
C PHE A 114 -1.39 -9.11 -14.29
N GLU A 115 -1.45 -10.38 -13.95
CA GLU A 115 -2.19 -11.39 -14.71
C GLU A 115 -3.34 -11.91 -13.87
N PHE A 116 -4.43 -12.23 -14.55
CA PHE A 116 -5.67 -12.66 -13.92
C PHE A 116 -6.06 -14.05 -14.44
N ASP A 117 -6.68 -14.85 -13.56
CA ASP A 117 -7.33 -16.07 -13.99
C ASP A 117 -8.66 -15.79 -14.71
N THR A 118 -9.36 -16.86 -15.11
CA THR A 118 -10.67 -16.80 -15.75
C THR A 118 -11.78 -16.27 -14.83
N THR A 119 -11.56 -16.22 -13.52
CA THR A 119 -12.49 -15.64 -12.54
C THR A 119 -12.22 -14.15 -12.29
N GLY A 120 -11.11 -13.63 -12.81
CA GLY A 120 -10.67 -12.26 -12.62
C GLY A 120 -9.87 -12.03 -11.34
N ALA A 121 -9.40 -13.08 -10.66
CA ALA A 121 -8.50 -12.98 -9.51
C ALA A 121 -7.05 -12.83 -9.98
N PRO A 122 -6.23 -11.98 -9.34
CA PRO A 122 -4.82 -11.86 -9.70
C PRO A 122 -4.08 -13.17 -9.38
N ILE A 123 -3.33 -13.71 -10.34
CA ILE A 123 -2.52 -14.94 -10.18
C ILE A 123 -1.02 -14.65 -10.21
N LEU A 124 -0.62 -13.55 -10.84
CA LEU A 124 0.77 -13.11 -10.91
C LEU A 124 0.82 -11.59 -10.78
N ILE A 125 1.73 -11.11 -9.95
CA ILE A 125 2.03 -9.69 -9.80
C ILE A 125 3.52 -9.49 -10.10
N ARG A 126 3.80 -8.73 -11.15
CA ARG A 126 5.15 -8.32 -11.53
C ARG A 126 5.50 -7.06 -10.77
N VAL A 127 6.20 -7.24 -9.66
CA VAL A 127 6.42 -6.17 -8.67
C VAL A 127 7.31 -5.07 -9.25
N GLY A 128 8.31 -5.41 -10.05
CA GLY A 128 9.16 -4.44 -10.74
C GLY A 128 8.36 -3.60 -11.73
N LYS A 129 7.50 -4.24 -12.53
CA LYS A 129 6.63 -3.53 -13.48
C LYS A 129 5.62 -2.62 -12.78
N LEU A 130 5.00 -3.10 -11.71
CA LEU A 130 4.06 -2.32 -10.90
C LEU A 130 4.75 -1.09 -10.30
N HIS A 131 5.96 -1.25 -9.74
CA HIS A 131 6.74 -0.13 -9.21
C HIS A 131 7.03 0.93 -10.26
N ALA A 132 7.45 0.52 -11.46
CA ALA A 132 7.72 1.44 -12.56
C ALA A 132 6.47 2.25 -12.94
N ILE A 133 5.33 1.57 -13.13
CA ILE A 133 4.07 2.22 -13.50
C ILE A 133 3.62 3.23 -12.43
N VAL A 134 3.64 2.85 -11.15
CA VAL A 134 3.19 3.74 -10.07
C VAL A 134 4.15 4.92 -9.92
N SER A 135 5.47 4.70 -10.07
CA SER A 135 6.48 5.75 -10.00
C SER A 135 6.34 6.74 -11.16
N ASP A 136 6.10 6.25 -12.38
CA ASP A 136 5.89 7.08 -13.57
C ASP A 136 4.59 7.90 -13.44
N ALA A 137 3.50 7.25 -13.02
CA ALA A 137 2.23 7.91 -12.77
C ALA A 137 2.40 9.03 -11.74
N TRP A 138 3.07 8.74 -10.61
CA TRP A 138 3.36 9.74 -9.59
C TRP A 138 4.25 10.87 -10.11
N GLY A 139 5.28 10.56 -10.90
CA GLY A 139 6.14 11.54 -11.56
C GLY A 139 5.34 12.57 -12.37
N ASN A 140 4.29 12.12 -13.06
CA ASN A 140 3.43 12.94 -13.91
C ASN A 140 2.33 13.74 -13.17
N VAL A 141 2.00 13.38 -11.93
CA VAL A 141 1.00 14.13 -11.14
C VAL A 141 1.51 15.55 -10.85
N ASN A 142 0.66 16.56 -11.04
CA ASN A 142 0.97 17.93 -10.63
C ASN A 142 0.81 18.09 -9.11
N LYS A 143 1.93 18.16 -8.39
CA LYS A 143 1.98 18.29 -6.92
C LYS A 143 1.38 19.60 -6.43
N ALA A 144 1.33 20.64 -7.26
CA ALA A 144 0.73 21.92 -6.90
C ALA A 144 -0.81 21.86 -6.82
N THR A 145 -1.44 20.92 -7.53
CA THR A 145 -2.89 20.72 -7.56
C THR A 145 -3.34 19.45 -6.86
N PHE A 146 -2.41 18.68 -6.28
CA PHE A 146 -2.71 17.44 -5.56
C PHE A 146 -3.58 17.72 -4.32
N ASN A 147 -4.75 17.07 -4.23
CA ASN A 147 -5.71 17.30 -3.16
C ASN A 147 -5.82 16.08 -2.23
N PRO A 148 -4.94 15.94 -1.23
CA PRO A 148 -4.96 14.77 -0.37
C PRO A 148 -6.29 14.64 0.39
N PRO A 149 -6.64 13.42 0.84
CA PRO A 149 -7.76 13.23 1.75
C PRO A 149 -7.62 14.14 2.97
N SER A 150 -8.51 15.13 3.10
CA SER A 150 -8.68 15.82 4.38
C SER A 150 -9.45 14.89 5.31
N ALA A 151 -8.94 14.66 6.52
CA ALA A 151 -9.58 13.87 7.56
C ALA A 151 -10.82 14.60 8.14
N ASN A 152 -11.76 15.01 7.28
CA ASN A 152 -13.12 15.39 7.66
C ASN A 152 -14.04 14.16 7.78
N ASN A 153 -13.52 12.95 7.59
CA ASN A 153 -14.13 11.78 8.21
C ASN A 153 -14.12 12.02 9.70
N LYS A 154 -15.30 12.34 10.26
CA LYS A 154 -15.57 12.47 11.70
C LYS A 154 -14.59 11.57 12.45
N ARG A 155 -13.58 12.17 13.07
CA ARG A 155 -12.77 11.47 14.06
C ARG A 155 -13.80 10.77 14.96
N PRO A 156 -13.76 9.44 15.11
CA PRO A 156 -14.65 8.78 16.05
C PRO A 156 -14.55 9.57 17.34
N ASP A 157 -15.67 10.09 17.81
CA ASP A 157 -15.68 10.82 19.07
C ASP A 157 -15.03 9.89 20.09
N PRO A 158 -13.92 10.27 20.74
CA PRO A 158 -13.31 9.43 21.76
C PRO A 158 -14.32 9.08 22.88
N ALA A 159 -15.40 9.85 23.03
CA ALA A 159 -16.51 9.56 23.92
C ALA A 159 -17.49 8.48 23.42
N ALA A 160 -17.42 8.06 22.15
CA ALA A 160 -18.24 6.99 21.58
C ALA A 160 -17.57 5.60 21.66
N LEU A 161 -16.35 5.50 22.20
CA LEU A 161 -15.70 4.22 22.45
C LEU A 161 -16.27 3.59 23.73
N PRO A 162 -16.66 2.30 23.73
CA PRO A 162 -17.10 1.62 24.94
C PRO A 162 -15.97 1.65 25.99
N PRO A 163 -16.29 1.90 27.28
CA PRO A 163 -15.30 1.96 28.34
C PRO A 163 -14.59 0.61 28.45
N GLY A 164 -13.33 0.56 28.00
CA GLY A 164 -12.50 -0.64 27.97
C GLY A 164 -11.38 -0.64 26.93
N TRP A 165 -11.45 0.22 25.91
CA TRP A 165 -10.49 0.25 24.80
C TRP A 165 -9.33 1.25 24.97
N ILE A 166 -9.31 2.02 26.07
CA ILE A 166 -8.33 3.11 26.29
C ILE A 166 -6.96 2.57 26.79
N SER A 167 -6.87 1.31 27.21
CA SER A 167 -5.66 0.80 27.86
C SER A 167 -4.52 0.36 26.93
N SER A 168 -4.64 0.45 25.60
CA SER A 168 -3.59 -0.05 24.67
C SER A 168 -2.90 1.01 23.81
N LEU A 169 -3.16 2.29 24.00
CA LEU A 169 -2.51 3.37 23.24
C LEU A 169 -1.71 4.30 24.17
N SER A 170 -0.66 3.76 24.79
CA SER A 170 0.43 4.58 25.31
C SER A 170 1.58 4.61 24.28
N PRO A 171 2.03 5.80 23.83
CA PRO A 171 3.25 5.93 23.05
C PRO A 171 4.45 5.96 24.01
N ALA A 172 5.15 4.84 24.17
CA ALA A 172 6.52 4.81 24.70
C ALA A 172 7.44 4.50 23.51
N ALA A 173 8.05 5.50 22.89
CA ALA A 173 9.35 6.06 23.27
C ALA A 173 10.43 4.96 23.43
N SER A 174 11.33 4.91 22.43
CA SER A 174 12.70 4.37 22.45
C SER A 174 13.21 3.75 23.76
N GLY A 175 13.66 2.49 23.69
CA GLY A 175 14.57 1.96 24.71
C GLY A 175 14.73 0.43 24.69
N VAL A 176 15.88 -0.02 24.16
CA VAL A 176 16.64 -1.23 24.53
C VAL A 176 15.88 -2.58 24.55
N VAL A 177 16.21 -3.43 23.57
CA VAL A 177 15.94 -4.88 23.62
C VAL A 177 16.82 -5.51 24.69
N SER A 178 16.23 -5.92 25.80
CA SER A 178 16.81 -6.92 26.71
C SER A 178 16.20 -8.28 26.39
N LEU A 179 16.99 -9.17 25.80
CA LEU A 179 16.61 -10.57 25.61
C LEU A 179 16.60 -11.30 26.98
N PRO A 180 15.52 -11.98 27.38
CA PRO A 180 15.55 -12.83 28.56
C PRO A 180 16.37 -14.09 28.28
N GLY A 181 17.31 -14.35 29.18
CA GLY A 181 18.32 -15.39 29.13
C GLY A 181 17.77 -16.81 29.05
N PHE A 182 18.53 -17.61 28.31
CA PHE A 182 18.48 -19.06 28.22
C PHE A 182 18.85 -19.66 29.59
N ALA A 183 17.92 -20.34 30.27
CA ALA A 183 18.22 -21.19 31.41
C ALA A 183 18.35 -22.65 30.94
N PRO A 184 19.43 -23.37 31.27
CA PRO A 184 19.69 -24.71 30.78
C PRO A 184 18.85 -25.75 31.51
N GLY A 185 18.51 -26.82 30.79
CA GLY A 185 17.59 -27.86 31.24
C GLY A 185 18.05 -28.68 32.44
N ARG A 186 17.09 -29.44 32.99
CA ARG A 186 17.31 -30.59 33.86
C ARG A 186 16.15 -31.58 33.72
N THR A 187 16.40 -32.67 33.02
CA THR A 187 15.95 -34.02 33.40
C THR A 187 16.97 -34.55 34.45
N PRO A 188 16.68 -35.59 35.26
CA PRO A 188 15.94 -36.84 34.96
C PRO A 188 14.49 -36.84 35.43
#